data_AF-Q62595-F1
#
_entry.id   AF-Q62595-F1
#
_cell.length_a   1.000
_cell.length_b   1.000
_cell.length_c   1.000
_cell.angle_alpha   90.00
_cell.angle_beta   90.00
_cell.angle_gamma   90.00
#
_symmetry.space_group_name_H-M   'P 1'
#
loop_
_entity.id
_entity.type
_entity.pdbx_description
1 polymer ?
#
loop_
_entity_poly.entity_id
_entity_poly.type
_entity_poly.pdbx_seq_one_letter_code
_entity_poly.pdbx_strand_id
1 'polypeptide(L)'
;FMEVLTKILQQGTEFDTLAETVLADRFERLVELVTMMGDQGELPIAMALANVVPCSQWDELARVLVTLFDSRHLLYQLLWNMFSKEVELADSMQTLFRGNSLASKIMTFCFKVYGATYLQKLLDPLLRIIITSSDWQHVSFEVDPTRLEPSESLEENQRNLLQMTEKFFHAIISSSSEFPSQLRSVCHCLYQVVSQRFPQNSIGAVGSAMFLRFINPAIVSPYEAGILDKKPPPRIERGLKLMSKVLQSIANHVLFTKEEHMRPFNDFVKSNSDLARRFFLDIASDCPTSDAVNHSLSFISDGNVLALHRLLWNNQEKIGQYLSSNRDHKAVGRRPFDKMATLLAYLGPPEHK
;
A
#
# COMPACT_ATOMS: atom_id res chain seq x y z
N PHE A 1 -5.35 -54.56 26.17
CA PHE A 1 -5.09 -53.27 26.84
C PHE A 1 -4.44 -52.27 25.90
N MET A 2 -3.27 -52.57 25.30
CA MET A 2 -2.63 -51.72 24.27
C MET A 2 -3.55 -51.38 23.09
N GLU A 3 -4.26 -52.36 22.49
CA GLU A 3 -5.20 -52.10 21.39
C GLU A 3 -6.36 -51.17 21.75
N VAL A 4 -6.80 -51.16 23.00
CA VAL A 4 -7.88 -50.29 23.48
C VAL A 4 -7.37 -48.86 23.63
N LEU A 5 -6.16 -48.68 24.16
CA LEU A 5 -5.47 -47.39 24.24
C LEU A 5 -5.18 -46.81 22.85
N THR A 6 -4.76 -47.63 21.88
CA THR A 6 -4.54 -47.20 20.49
C THR A 6 -5.84 -46.76 19.82
N LYS A 7 -6.95 -47.49 20.03
CA LYS A 7 -8.26 -47.09 19.50
C LYS A 7 -8.80 -45.80 20.13
N ILE A 8 -8.59 -45.59 21.44
CA ILE A 8 -8.97 -44.35 22.12
C ILE A 8 -8.14 -43.17 21.63
N LEU A 9 -6.82 -43.36 21.43
CA LEU A 9 -5.94 -42.33 20.86
C LEU A 9 -6.31 -42.00 19.41
N GLN A 10 -6.59 -43.01 18.58
CA GLN A 10 -7.04 -42.82 17.19
C GLN A 10 -8.37 -42.09 17.13
N GLN A 11 -9.34 -42.47 17.97
CA GLN A 11 -10.61 -41.74 18.08
C GLN A 11 -10.39 -40.31 18.55
N GLY A 12 -9.53 -40.07 19.55
CA GLY A 12 -9.16 -38.73 20.00
C GLY A 12 -8.61 -37.87 18.86
N THR A 13 -7.66 -38.41 18.07
CA THR A 13 -7.11 -37.72 16.90
C THR A 13 -8.14 -37.51 15.78
N GLU A 14 -9.09 -38.43 15.57
CA GLU A 14 -10.18 -38.26 14.61
C GLU A 14 -11.17 -37.17 15.06
N PHE A 15 -11.48 -37.08 16.36
CA PHE A 15 -12.33 -36.01 16.90
C PHE A 15 -11.65 -34.65 16.85
N ASP A 16 -10.35 -34.58 17.15
CA ASP A 16 -9.57 -33.34 17.06
C ASP A 16 -9.50 -32.86 15.60
N THR A 17 -9.23 -33.75 14.65
CA THR A 17 -9.22 -33.40 13.21
C THR A 17 -10.60 -33.00 12.68
N LEU A 18 -11.69 -33.63 13.14
CA LEU A 18 -13.06 -33.21 12.84
C LEU A 18 -13.36 -31.82 13.41
N ALA A 19 -12.95 -31.53 14.64
CA ALA A 19 -13.13 -30.24 15.28
C ALA A 19 -12.35 -29.12 14.56
N GLU A 20 -11.10 -29.39 14.18
CA GLU A 20 -10.27 -28.49 13.37
C GLU A 20 -10.90 -28.22 12.00
N THR A 21 -11.41 -29.26 11.33
CA THR A 21 -12.08 -29.13 10.02
C THR A 21 -13.37 -28.29 10.12
N VAL A 22 -14.15 -28.47 11.19
CA VAL A 22 -15.35 -27.67 11.45
C VAL A 22 -15.02 -26.21 11.77
N LEU A 23 -13.94 -25.95 12.52
CA LEU A 23 -13.47 -24.60 12.79
C LEU A 23 -13.00 -23.90 11.50
N ALA A 24 -12.25 -24.61 10.66
CA ALA A 24 -11.82 -24.09 9.37
C ALA A 24 -13.02 -23.72 8.48
N ASP A 25 -14.05 -24.56 8.38
CA ASP A 25 -15.28 -24.28 7.62
C ASP A 25 -16.02 -23.02 8.14
N ARG A 26 -16.00 -22.78 9.45
CA ARG A 26 -16.61 -21.57 10.04
C ARG A 26 -15.83 -20.31 9.70
N PHE A 27 -14.51 -20.37 9.76
CA PHE A 27 -13.66 -19.25 9.36
C PHE A 27 -13.76 -18.95 7.87
N GLU A 28 -13.85 -19.99 7.04
CA GLU A 28 -14.08 -19.87 5.60
C GLU A 28 -15.39 -19.13 5.31
N ARG A 29 -16.48 -19.49 6.01
CA ARG A 29 -17.76 -18.76 5.94
C ARG A 29 -17.67 -17.31 6.42
N LEU A 30 -16.86 -17.01 7.44
CA LEU A 30 -16.64 -15.63 7.86
C LEU A 30 -15.95 -14.82 6.74
N VAL A 31 -14.94 -15.40 6.11
CA VAL A 31 -14.26 -14.79 4.96
C VAL A 31 -15.26 -14.53 3.84
N GLU A 32 -16.09 -15.51 3.47
CA GLU A 32 -17.13 -15.37 2.44
C GLU A 32 -18.08 -14.19 2.72
N LEU A 33 -18.55 -14.05 3.97
CA LEU A 33 -19.43 -12.96 4.37
C LEU A 33 -18.75 -11.59 4.28
N VAL A 34 -17.46 -11.50 4.62
CA VAL A 34 -16.69 -10.25 4.52
C VAL A 34 -16.42 -9.87 3.07
N THR A 35 -16.21 -10.85 2.20
CA THR A 35 -16.04 -10.64 0.74
C THR A 35 -17.35 -10.55 -0.05
N MET A 36 -18.49 -10.68 0.62
CA MET A 36 -19.79 -10.67 -0.06
C MET A 36 -19.99 -9.33 -0.77
N MET A 37 -20.31 -9.41 -2.06
CA MET A 37 -20.66 -8.24 -2.88
C MET A 37 -22.18 -8.07 -2.91
N GLY A 38 -22.63 -6.83 -2.77
CA GLY A 38 -24.01 -6.44 -3.06
C GLY A 38 -24.27 -6.33 -4.56
N ASP A 39 -25.54 -6.08 -4.92
CA ASP A 39 -26.00 -6.04 -6.33
C ASP A 39 -25.28 -4.97 -7.18
N GLN A 40 -24.77 -3.91 -6.54
CA GLN A 40 -24.02 -2.83 -7.20
C GLN A 40 -22.49 -2.95 -7.05
N GLY A 41 -21.98 -4.10 -6.59
CA GLY A 41 -20.55 -4.30 -6.32
C GLY A 41 -20.08 -3.68 -4.99
N GLU A 42 -21.02 -3.31 -4.12
CA GLU A 42 -20.73 -2.79 -2.79
C GLU A 42 -20.17 -3.88 -1.87
N LEU A 43 -19.27 -3.50 -0.97
CA LEU A 43 -18.71 -4.39 0.05
C LEU A 43 -19.26 -4.00 1.44
N PRO A 44 -20.50 -4.35 1.79
CA PRO A 44 -21.18 -3.79 2.96
C PRO A 44 -20.45 -4.05 4.27
N ILE A 45 -19.96 -5.28 4.48
CA ILE A 45 -19.26 -5.65 5.72
C ILE A 45 -17.88 -5.01 5.79
N ALA A 46 -17.09 -5.05 4.70
CA ALA A 46 -15.77 -4.44 4.66
C ALA A 46 -15.83 -2.91 4.83
N MET A 47 -16.81 -2.25 4.19
CA MET A 47 -17.03 -0.80 4.32
C MET A 47 -17.53 -0.43 5.71
N ALA A 48 -18.43 -1.22 6.32
CA ALA A 48 -18.84 -1.00 7.70
C ALA A 48 -17.63 -1.14 8.65
N LEU A 49 -16.84 -2.20 8.50
CA LEU A 49 -15.64 -2.44 9.30
C LEU A 49 -14.63 -1.29 9.17
N ALA A 50 -14.41 -0.78 7.95
CA ALA A 50 -13.56 0.38 7.69
C ALA A 50 -13.99 1.65 8.44
N ASN A 51 -15.29 1.85 8.66
CA ASN A 51 -15.82 3.01 9.36
C ASN A 51 -15.82 2.87 10.88
N VAL A 52 -15.86 1.65 11.42
CA VAL A 52 -16.01 1.43 12.87
C VAL A 52 -14.71 1.08 13.59
N VAL A 53 -13.72 0.54 12.86
CA VAL A 53 -12.44 0.12 13.46
C VAL A 53 -11.62 1.36 13.85
N PRO A 54 -11.08 1.42 15.10
CA PRO A 54 -10.24 2.51 15.54
C PRO A 54 -8.99 2.71 14.68
N CYS A 55 -8.54 3.96 14.56
CA CYS A 55 -7.38 4.31 13.73
C CYS A 55 -6.08 3.59 14.13
N SER A 56 -5.95 3.16 15.39
CA SER A 56 -4.80 2.39 15.90
C SER A 56 -4.68 1.01 15.27
N GLN A 57 -5.76 0.46 14.72
CA GLN A 57 -5.80 -0.88 14.12
C GLN A 57 -5.84 -0.85 12.59
N TRP A 58 -5.78 0.33 11.96
CA TRP A 58 -5.92 0.45 10.50
C TRP A 58 -4.79 -0.22 9.71
N ASP A 59 -3.57 -0.27 10.25
CA ASP A 59 -2.46 -0.98 9.57
C ASP A 59 -2.71 -2.49 9.53
N GLU A 60 -3.23 -3.06 10.62
CA GLU A 60 -3.62 -4.47 10.65
C GLU A 60 -4.84 -4.73 9.76
N LEU A 61 -5.86 -3.86 9.82
CA LEU A 61 -7.06 -3.98 8.99
C LEU A 61 -6.72 -3.93 7.50
N ALA A 62 -5.87 -3.00 7.06
CA ALA A 62 -5.42 -2.90 5.68
C ALA A 62 -4.74 -4.19 5.20
N ARG A 63 -3.83 -4.74 6.02
CA ARG A 63 -3.14 -6.01 5.75
C ARG A 63 -4.13 -7.17 5.62
N VAL A 64 -5.06 -7.30 6.56
CA VAL A 64 -6.06 -8.38 6.57
C VAL A 64 -6.97 -8.28 5.35
N LEU A 65 -7.54 -7.11 5.06
CA LEU A 65 -8.44 -6.93 3.93
C LEU A 65 -7.73 -7.19 2.59
N VAL A 66 -6.54 -6.64 2.36
CA VAL A 66 -5.82 -6.86 1.10
C VAL A 66 -5.50 -8.35 0.92
N THR A 67 -4.96 -9.01 1.94
CA THR A 67 -4.59 -10.43 1.82
C THR A 67 -5.80 -11.31 1.56
N LEU A 68 -6.91 -11.04 2.24
CA LEU A 68 -8.14 -11.81 2.13
C LEU A 68 -8.82 -11.61 0.78
N PHE A 69 -8.97 -10.35 0.32
CA PHE A 69 -9.58 -10.08 -0.98
C PHE A 69 -8.70 -10.54 -2.15
N ASP A 70 -7.38 -10.48 -2.03
CA ASP A 70 -6.46 -11.02 -3.04
C ASP A 70 -6.55 -12.54 -3.15
N SER A 71 -6.61 -13.26 -2.03
CA SER A 71 -6.78 -14.72 -2.02
C SER A 71 -8.08 -15.20 -2.69
N ARG A 72 -9.10 -14.33 -2.77
CA ARG A 72 -10.39 -14.58 -3.42
C ARG A 72 -10.49 -14.00 -4.82
N HIS A 73 -9.42 -13.43 -5.36
CA HIS A 73 -9.43 -12.70 -6.65
C HIS A 73 -10.41 -11.52 -6.70
N LEU A 74 -10.71 -10.91 -5.54
CA LEU A 74 -11.60 -9.76 -5.38
C LEU A 74 -10.86 -8.48 -5.00
N LEU A 75 -9.52 -8.45 -5.09
CA LEU A 75 -8.71 -7.31 -4.71
C LEU A 75 -9.11 -6.03 -5.45
N TYR A 76 -9.36 -6.11 -6.75
CA TYR A 76 -9.78 -4.95 -7.54
C TYR A 76 -11.07 -4.31 -6.98
N GLN A 77 -12.03 -5.13 -6.54
CA GLN A 77 -13.28 -4.63 -5.97
C GLN A 77 -13.09 -3.94 -4.62
N LEU A 78 -12.18 -4.46 -3.78
CA LEU A 78 -11.79 -3.78 -2.54
C LEU A 78 -11.16 -2.42 -2.83
N LEU A 79 -10.19 -2.37 -3.75
CA LEU A 79 -9.50 -1.14 -4.13
C LEU A 79 -10.49 -0.12 -4.70
N TRP A 80 -11.39 -0.56 -5.59
CA TRP A 80 -12.41 0.30 -6.18
C TRP A 80 -13.29 0.96 -5.12
N ASN A 81 -13.85 0.18 -4.19
CA ASN A 81 -14.72 0.69 -3.13
C ASN A 81 -13.96 1.66 -2.19
N MET A 82 -12.77 1.28 -1.74
CA MET A 82 -11.98 2.08 -0.79
C MET A 82 -11.49 3.38 -1.43
N PHE A 83 -10.98 3.32 -2.67
CA PHE A 83 -10.52 4.50 -3.38
C PHE A 83 -11.68 5.41 -3.76
N SER A 84 -12.82 4.85 -4.18
CA SER A 84 -14.00 5.65 -4.52
C SER A 84 -14.47 6.44 -3.31
N LYS A 85 -14.48 5.82 -2.12
CA LYS A 85 -14.87 6.52 -0.90
C LYS A 85 -13.90 7.64 -0.51
N GLU A 86 -12.59 7.38 -0.61
CA GLU A 86 -11.57 8.40 -0.37
C GLU A 86 -11.71 9.57 -1.34
N VAL A 87 -11.94 9.27 -2.63
CA VAL A 87 -12.11 10.28 -3.69
C VAL A 87 -13.39 11.06 -3.49
N GLU A 88 -14.49 10.46 -3.02
CA GLU A 88 -15.76 11.12 -2.69
C GLU A 88 -15.62 12.09 -1.49
N LEU A 89 -14.84 11.71 -0.47
CA LEU A 89 -14.67 12.51 0.75
C LEU A 89 -13.64 13.65 0.59
N ALA A 90 -12.79 13.62 -0.44
CA ALA A 90 -11.75 14.63 -0.61
C ALA A 90 -12.28 15.98 -1.09
N ASP A 91 -11.83 17.07 -0.47
CA ASP A 91 -12.19 18.44 -0.89
C ASP A 91 -11.56 18.83 -2.22
N SER A 92 -10.34 18.35 -2.49
CA SER A 92 -9.58 18.70 -3.69
C SER A 92 -8.65 17.57 -4.12
N MET A 93 -8.24 17.60 -5.38
CA MET A 93 -7.26 16.65 -5.91
C MET A 93 -5.92 16.68 -5.15
N GLN A 94 -5.56 17.83 -4.57
CA GLN A 94 -4.28 18.01 -3.87
C GLN A 94 -4.25 17.35 -2.49
N THR A 95 -5.40 16.99 -1.91
CA THR A 95 -5.47 16.30 -0.61
C THR A 95 -5.60 14.78 -0.76
N LEU A 96 -5.90 14.29 -1.97
CA LEU A 96 -6.07 12.88 -2.28
C LEU A 96 -4.85 12.05 -1.89
N PHE A 97 -5.08 11.02 -1.07
CA PHE A 97 -4.08 10.07 -0.61
C PHE A 97 -2.83 10.72 0.01
N ARG A 98 -2.90 11.96 0.50
CA ARG A 98 -1.83 12.59 1.28
C ARG A 98 -1.99 12.38 2.79
N GLY A 99 -3.20 12.10 3.25
CA GLY A 99 -3.51 11.82 4.66
C GLY A 99 -3.30 10.36 5.08
N ASN A 100 -3.40 10.09 6.38
CA ASN A 100 -3.32 8.74 6.94
C ASN A 100 -4.74 8.15 7.08
N SER A 101 -5.40 7.85 5.97
CA SER A 101 -6.68 7.15 5.92
C SER A 101 -6.50 5.64 5.78
N LEU A 102 -7.57 4.86 5.96
CA LEU A 102 -7.53 3.42 5.69
C LEU A 102 -7.24 3.15 4.20
N ALA A 103 -7.84 3.90 3.28
CA ALA A 103 -7.61 3.74 1.85
C ALA A 103 -6.14 3.99 1.48
N SER A 104 -5.50 5.00 2.10
CA SER A 104 -4.09 5.28 1.88
C SER A 104 -3.16 4.22 2.49
N LYS A 105 -3.55 3.61 3.61
CA LYS A 105 -2.85 2.44 4.19
C LYS A 105 -3.00 1.19 3.33
N ILE A 106 -4.19 0.90 2.79
CA ILE A 106 -4.44 -0.19 1.84
C ILE A 106 -3.55 -0.04 0.61
N MET A 107 -3.52 1.15 0.00
CA MET A 107 -2.65 1.44 -1.14
C MET A 107 -1.17 1.22 -0.82
N THR A 108 -0.71 1.75 0.32
CA THR A 108 0.69 1.60 0.77
C THR A 108 1.03 0.13 1.01
N PHE A 109 0.10 -0.66 1.56
CA PHE A 109 0.29 -2.08 1.78
C PHE A 109 0.40 -2.86 0.46
N CYS A 110 -0.46 -2.57 -0.54
CA CYS A 110 -0.35 -3.16 -1.87
C CYS A 110 1.01 -2.85 -2.51
N PHE A 111 1.44 -1.58 -2.47
CA PHE A 111 2.75 -1.17 -2.95
C PHE A 111 3.89 -1.94 -2.27
N LYS A 112 3.82 -2.10 -0.95
CA LYS A 112 4.83 -2.84 -0.19
C LYS A 112 4.89 -4.31 -0.59
N VAL A 113 3.75 -5.01 -0.63
CA VAL A 113 3.73 -6.47 -0.83
C VAL A 113 4.12 -6.84 -2.26
N TYR A 114 3.55 -6.18 -3.26
CA TYR A 114 3.81 -6.53 -4.67
C TYR A 114 5.06 -5.83 -5.24
N GLY A 115 5.51 -4.75 -4.59
CA GLY A 115 6.56 -3.89 -5.09
C GLY A 115 7.93 -4.01 -4.42
N ALA A 116 8.04 -4.73 -3.30
CA ALA A 116 9.31 -4.84 -2.55
C ALA A 116 10.45 -5.36 -3.44
N THR A 117 10.25 -6.48 -4.14
CA THR A 117 11.26 -7.07 -5.03
C THR A 117 11.62 -6.15 -6.19
N TYR A 118 10.63 -5.43 -6.75
CA TYR A 118 10.85 -4.45 -7.82
C TYR A 118 11.73 -3.30 -7.33
N LEU A 119 11.38 -2.67 -6.19
CA LEU A 119 12.17 -1.57 -5.63
C LEU A 119 13.56 -2.01 -5.22
N GLN A 120 13.70 -3.20 -4.65
CA GLN A 120 15.02 -3.72 -4.28
C GLN A 120 15.91 -3.85 -5.51
N LYS A 121 15.44 -4.52 -6.57
CA LYS A 121 16.22 -4.69 -7.81
C LYS A 121 16.55 -3.36 -8.49
N LEU A 122 15.63 -2.39 -8.42
CA LEU A 122 15.81 -1.07 -9.02
C LEU A 122 16.79 -0.18 -8.25
N LEU A 123 16.62 -0.09 -6.93
CA LEU A 123 17.33 0.88 -6.10
C LEU A 123 18.64 0.35 -5.51
N ASP A 124 18.75 -0.94 -5.19
CA ASP A 124 19.97 -1.54 -4.62
C ASP A 124 21.23 -1.25 -5.48
N PRO A 125 21.26 -1.49 -6.81
CA PRO A 125 22.46 -1.23 -7.59
C PRO A 125 22.85 0.26 -7.59
N LEU A 126 21.87 1.16 -7.65
CA LEU A 126 22.11 2.60 -7.62
C LEU A 126 22.66 3.06 -6.27
N LEU A 127 22.08 2.57 -5.18
CA LEU A 127 22.52 2.88 -3.82
C LEU A 127 23.92 2.32 -3.55
N ARG A 128 24.22 1.10 -4.01
CA ARG A 128 25.56 0.51 -3.87
C ARG A 128 26.63 1.31 -4.61
N ILE A 129 26.32 1.82 -5.80
CA ILE A 129 27.22 2.71 -6.55
C ILE A 129 27.51 3.97 -5.74
N ILE A 130 26.49 4.64 -5.18
CA ILE A 130 26.70 5.86 -4.39
C ILE A 130 27.49 5.60 -3.11
N ILE A 131 27.27 4.46 -2.46
CA ILE A 131 27.89 4.15 -1.16
C ILE A 131 29.34 3.65 -1.33
N THR A 132 29.64 2.91 -2.40
CA THR A 132 30.91 2.18 -2.55
C THR A 132 31.90 2.91 -3.45
N SER A 133 31.43 3.67 -4.43
CA SER A 133 32.33 4.35 -5.37
C SER A 133 33.12 5.45 -4.68
N SER A 134 34.43 5.47 -4.93
CA SER A 134 35.36 6.51 -4.45
C SER A 134 34.90 7.92 -4.82
N ASP A 135 34.27 8.06 -6.00
CA ASP A 135 33.79 9.32 -6.54
C ASP A 135 32.72 9.99 -5.67
N TRP A 136 32.00 9.22 -4.86
CA TRP A 136 30.89 9.70 -4.02
C TRP A 136 31.23 9.72 -2.53
N GLN A 137 32.39 9.18 -2.14
CA GLN A 137 32.73 8.94 -0.74
C GLN A 137 32.96 10.23 0.07
N HIS A 138 33.42 11.30 -0.60
CA HIS A 138 33.62 12.63 -0.02
C HIS A 138 32.60 13.67 -0.53
N VAL A 139 31.62 13.25 -1.32
CA VAL A 139 30.65 14.15 -1.93
C VAL A 139 29.65 14.66 -0.89
N SER A 140 29.46 15.97 -0.86
CA SER A 140 28.39 16.62 -0.12
C SER A 140 27.22 16.92 -1.06
N PHE A 141 26.03 16.85 -0.48
CA PHE A 141 24.76 17.17 -1.14
C PHE A 141 24.04 18.31 -0.41
N GLU A 142 24.73 19.01 0.51
CA GLU A 142 24.11 20.08 1.26
C GLU A 142 23.93 21.31 0.36
N VAL A 143 22.68 21.69 0.15
CA VAL A 143 22.29 22.78 -0.74
C VAL A 143 21.62 23.93 0.00
N ASP A 144 21.44 23.80 1.32
CA ASP A 144 21.02 24.88 2.20
C ASP A 144 22.25 25.73 2.60
N PRO A 145 22.33 27.01 2.17
CA PRO A 145 23.47 27.87 2.47
C PRO A 145 23.70 28.07 3.98
N THR A 146 22.66 27.90 4.81
CA THR A 146 22.76 28.06 6.26
C THR A 146 23.41 26.87 6.98
N ARG A 147 23.51 25.72 6.30
CA ARG A 147 24.06 24.45 6.82
C ARG A 147 25.33 24.03 6.10
N LEU A 148 25.78 24.83 5.14
CA LEU A 148 26.95 24.54 4.33
C LEU A 148 28.23 24.74 5.17
N GLU A 149 29.12 23.76 5.13
CA GLU A 149 30.44 23.88 5.77
C GLU A 149 31.31 24.89 5.01
N PRO A 150 32.20 25.67 5.67
CA PRO A 150 33.02 26.69 5.01
C PRO A 150 33.96 26.16 3.92
N SER A 151 34.27 24.86 3.94
CA SER A 151 35.11 24.19 2.93
C SER A 151 34.34 23.67 1.72
N GLU A 152 33.00 23.71 1.74
CA GLU A 152 32.15 23.13 0.70
C GLU A 152 31.65 24.21 -0.28
N SER A 153 31.53 23.85 -1.55
CA SER A 153 30.99 24.73 -2.58
C SER A 153 29.51 24.41 -2.84
N LEU A 154 28.65 25.43 -2.72
CA LEU A 154 27.22 25.30 -2.96
C LEU A 154 26.92 24.84 -4.39
N GLU A 155 27.59 25.43 -5.38
CA GLU A 155 27.38 25.12 -6.80
C GLU A 155 27.76 23.68 -7.13
N GLU A 156 28.85 23.19 -6.53
CA GLU A 156 29.29 21.81 -6.68
C GLU A 156 28.29 20.84 -6.04
N ASN A 157 27.84 21.11 -4.81
CA ASN A 157 26.85 20.28 -4.12
C ASN A 157 25.52 20.22 -4.89
N GLN A 158 25.08 21.34 -5.48
CA GLN A 158 23.88 21.38 -6.33
C GLN A 158 24.04 20.50 -7.58
N ARG A 159 25.20 20.57 -8.25
CA ARG A 159 25.51 19.72 -9.41
C ARG A 159 25.54 18.24 -9.03
N ASN A 160 26.14 17.90 -7.89
CA ASN A 160 26.19 16.52 -7.38
C ASN A 160 24.78 15.98 -7.10
N LEU A 161 23.93 16.79 -6.48
CA LEU A 161 22.53 16.42 -6.21
C LEU A 161 21.74 16.22 -7.51
N LEU A 162 21.92 17.10 -8.51
CA LEU A 162 21.29 16.95 -9.82
C LEU A 162 21.73 15.67 -10.54
N GLN A 163 23.04 15.39 -10.59
CA GLN A 163 23.56 14.17 -11.22
C GLN A 163 23.03 12.90 -10.56
N MET A 164 22.96 12.88 -9.23
CA MET A 164 22.38 11.77 -8.48
C MET A 164 20.88 11.63 -8.79
N THR A 165 20.14 12.73 -8.74
CA THR A 165 18.69 12.76 -8.99
C THR A 165 18.36 12.32 -10.41
N GLU A 166 19.13 12.76 -11.40
CA GLU A 166 18.96 12.39 -12.81
C GLU A 166 19.15 10.89 -13.04
N LYS A 167 20.20 10.30 -12.47
CA LYS A 167 20.43 8.84 -12.56
C LYS A 167 19.28 8.04 -11.95
N PHE A 168 18.80 8.43 -10.77
CA PHE A 168 17.68 7.77 -10.10
C PHE A 168 16.39 7.94 -10.88
N PHE A 169 16.09 9.16 -11.32
CA PHE A 169 14.90 9.47 -12.09
C PHE A 169 14.86 8.69 -13.41
N HIS A 170 15.98 8.67 -14.15
CA HIS A 170 16.08 7.95 -15.41
C HIS A 170 15.91 6.43 -15.23
N ALA A 171 16.48 5.86 -14.16
CA ALA A 171 16.29 4.45 -13.84
C ALA A 171 14.81 4.12 -13.57
N ILE A 172 14.11 4.95 -12.79
CA ILE A 172 12.69 4.76 -12.46
C ILE A 172 11.80 4.86 -13.69
N ILE A 173 12.00 5.85 -14.57
CA ILE A 173 11.16 6.01 -15.77
C ILE A 173 11.44 4.92 -16.82
N SER A 174 12.67 4.36 -16.83
CA SER A 174 13.06 3.30 -17.77
C SER A 174 12.60 1.92 -17.32
N SER A 175 12.29 1.73 -16.04
CA SER A 175 11.87 0.44 -15.48
C SER A 175 10.38 0.14 -15.68
N SER A 176 9.72 0.80 -16.64
CA SER A 176 8.30 0.56 -16.95
C SER A 176 8.05 -0.91 -17.27
N SER A 177 8.84 -1.52 -18.15
CA SER A 177 8.69 -2.94 -18.54
C SER A 177 8.84 -3.93 -17.38
N GLU A 178 9.57 -3.55 -16.33
CA GLU A 178 9.79 -4.37 -15.13
C GLU A 178 8.76 -4.12 -14.03
N PHE A 179 7.84 -3.17 -14.25
CA PHE A 179 6.85 -2.78 -13.26
C PHE A 179 5.81 -3.91 -13.02
N PRO A 180 5.63 -4.41 -11.78
CA PRO A 180 4.79 -5.57 -11.49
C PRO A 180 3.34 -5.40 -11.96
N SER A 181 2.76 -6.46 -12.52
CA SER A 181 1.39 -6.46 -13.05
C SER A 181 0.33 -6.15 -11.98
N GLN A 182 0.51 -6.62 -10.75
CA GLN A 182 -0.37 -6.32 -9.63
C GLN A 182 -0.36 -4.83 -9.29
N LEU A 183 0.82 -4.19 -9.33
CA LEU A 183 0.92 -2.75 -9.11
C LEU A 183 0.35 -1.94 -10.27
N ARG A 184 0.50 -2.42 -11.52
CA ARG A 184 -0.21 -1.84 -12.67
C ARG A 184 -1.71 -1.84 -12.44
N SER A 185 -2.28 -2.95 -11.96
CA SER A 185 -3.71 -3.04 -11.62
C SER A 185 -4.12 -2.04 -10.52
N VAL A 186 -3.31 -1.89 -9.46
CA VAL A 186 -3.56 -0.90 -8.39
C VAL A 186 -3.54 0.53 -8.94
N CYS A 187 -2.51 0.88 -9.73
CA CYS A 187 -2.36 2.20 -10.34
C CYS A 187 -3.49 2.50 -11.34
N HIS A 188 -3.87 1.51 -12.15
CA HIS A 188 -5.00 1.60 -13.08
C HIS A 188 -6.32 1.82 -12.33
N CYS A 189 -6.60 1.04 -11.29
CA CYS A 189 -7.80 1.21 -10.46
C CYS A 189 -7.86 2.62 -9.86
N LEU A 190 -6.75 3.11 -9.29
CA LEU A 190 -6.66 4.47 -8.76
C LEU A 190 -6.90 5.53 -9.85
N TYR A 191 -6.31 5.35 -11.02
CA TYR A 191 -6.48 6.24 -12.16
C TYR A 191 -7.95 6.34 -12.59
N GLN A 192 -8.64 5.19 -12.73
CA GLN A 192 -10.05 5.15 -13.13
C GLN A 192 -10.94 5.86 -12.10
N VAL A 193 -10.78 5.55 -10.82
CA VAL A 193 -11.58 6.13 -9.74
C VAL A 193 -11.37 7.64 -9.63
N VAL A 194 -10.11 8.11 -9.68
CA VAL A 194 -9.83 9.55 -9.63
C VAL A 194 -10.37 10.26 -10.88
N SER A 195 -10.31 9.62 -12.05
CA SER A 195 -10.80 10.19 -13.31
C SER A 195 -12.31 10.43 -13.32
N GLN A 196 -13.09 9.68 -12.54
CA GLN A 196 -14.54 9.90 -12.42
C GLN A 196 -14.87 11.26 -11.81
N ARG A 197 -14.06 11.75 -10.87
CA ARG A 197 -14.27 13.05 -10.20
C ARG A 197 -13.39 14.16 -10.75
N PHE A 198 -12.16 13.84 -11.15
CA PHE A 198 -11.13 14.80 -11.56
C PHE A 198 -10.50 14.44 -12.92
N PRO A 199 -11.24 14.54 -14.04
CA PRO A 199 -10.83 14.02 -15.35
C PRO A 199 -9.61 14.72 -15.97
N GLN A 200 -9.38 16.00 -15.64
CA GLN A 200 -8.35 16.82 -16.30
C GLN A 200 -6.92 16.48 -15.88
N ASN A 201 -6.70 15.98 -14.65
CA ASN A 201 -5.36 15.77 -14.09
C ASN A 201 -5.22 14.46 -13.30
N SER A 202 -6.15 13.51 -13.43
CA SER A 202 -6.18 12.28 -12.62
C SER A 202 -4.86 11.51 -12.54
N ILE A 203 -4.06 11.53 -13.61
CA ILE A 203 -2.76 10.86 -13.63
C ILE A 203 -1.74 11.43 -12.62
N GLY A 204 -1.81 12.73 -12.34
CA GLY A 204 -0.94 13.37 -11.35
C GLY A 204 -1.19 12.85 -9.93
N ALA A 205 -2.42 12.41 -9.62
CA ALA A 205 -2.72 11.80 -8.32
C ALA A 205 -2.05 10.42 -8.18
N VAL A 206 -2.04 9.62 -9.25
CA VAL A 206 -1.36 8.31 -9.29
C VAL A 206 0.14 8.48 -9.06
N GLY A 207 0.76 9.37 -9.85
CA GLY A 207 2.20 9.65 -9.72
C GLY A 207 2.58 10.21 -8.36
N SER A 208 1.82 11.21 -7.87
CA SER A 208 2.03 11.79 -6.54
C SER A 208 1.94 10.75 -5.44
N ALA A 209 0.92 9.88 -5.45
CA ALA A 209 0.72 8.86 -4.41
C ALA A 209 1.80 7.76 -4.48
N MET A 210 2.15 7.30 -5.69
CA MET A 210 3.20 6.32 -5.92
C MET A 210 4.56 6.83 -5.40
N PHE A 211 4.96 8.03 -5.77
CA PHE A 211 6.23 8.58 -5.28
C PHE A 211 6.19 8.80 -3.77
N LEU A 212 5.10 9.35 -3.24
CA LEU A 212 5.00 9.69 -1.82
C LEU A 212 4.97 8.47 -0.90
N ARG A 213 4.30 7.38 -1.30
CA ARG A 213 4.01 6.24 -0.43
C ARG A 213 4.80 4.99 -0.73
N PHE A 214 5.48 4.93 -1.88
CA PHE A 214 6.20 3.74 -2.31
C PHE A 214 7.67 4.05 -2.60
N ILE A 215 7.96 4.91 -3.58
CA ILE A 215 9.34 5.14 -4.01
C ILE A 215 10.14 5.97 -2.99
N ASN A 216 9.65 7.16 -2.62
CA ASN A 216 10.41 8.08 -1.77
C ASN A 216 10.68 7.54 -0.36
N PRO A 217 9.74 6.85 0.32
CA PRO A 217 10.04 6.21 1.60
C PRO A 217 11.21 5.21 1.49
N ALA A 218 11.28 4.45 0.40
CA ALA A 218 12.35 3.49 0.15
C ALA A 218 13.69 4.17 -0.20
N ILE A 219 13.66 5.32 -0.88
CA ILE A 219 14.86 6.14 -1.15
C ILE A 219 15.40 6.77 0.14
N VAL A 220 14.52 7.33 0.98
CA VAL A 220 14.94 8.05 2.20
C VAL A 220 15.44 7.10 3.27
N SER A 221 14.84 5.92 3.37
CA SER A 221 15.10 4.92 4.41
C SER A 221 15.35 3.54 3.79
N PRO A 222 16.44 3.37 3.02
CA PRO A 222 16.69 2.14 2.27
C PRO A 222 17.00 0.93 3.16
N TYR A 223 17.55 1.15 4.36
CA TYR A 223 17.76 0.09 5.35
C TYR A 223 16.42 -0.39 5.94
N GLU A 224 15.56 0.54 6.38
CA GLU A 224 14.25 0.19 6.93
C GLU A 224 13.31 -0.43 5.87
N ALA A 225 13.50 -0.08 4.60
CA ALA A 225 12.81 -0.70 3.48
C ALA A 225 13.32 -2.10 3.12
N GLY A 226 14.43 -2.57 3.73
CA GLY A 226 15.05 -3.86 3.45
C GLY A 226 15.80 -3.92 2.13
N ILE A 227 16.18 -2.76 1.57
CA ILE A 227 16.96 -2.68 0.31
C ILE A 227 18.45 -2.85 0.61
N LEU A 228 18.95 -2.21 1.67
CA LEU A 228 20.35 -2.28 2.09
C LEU A 228 20.51 -3.03 3.40
N ASP A 229 21.64 -3.73 3.55
CA ASP A 229 21.98 -4.47 4.78
C ASP A 229 22.39 -3.55 5.95
N LYS A 230 22.80 -2.30 5.65
CA LYS A 230 23.24 -1.32 6.63
C LYS A 230 22.79 0.09 6.26
N LYS A 231 22.67 0.96 7.27
CA LYS A 231 22.34 2.36 7.06
C LYS A 231 23.43 3.07 6.23
N PRO A 232 23.03 3.91 5.25
CA PRO A 232 24.00 4.69 4.50
C PRO A 232 24.65 5.76 5.39
N PRO A 233 25.85 6.26 5.04
CA PRO A 233 26.49 7.37 5.74
C PRO A 233 25.60 8.62 5.83
N PRO A 234 25.72 9.46 6.89
CA PRO A 234 24.87 10.63 7.10
C PRO A 234 24.85 11.63 5.92
N ARG A 235 25.98 11.81 5.23
CA ARG A 235 26.06 12.65 4.02
C ARG A 235 25.16 12.14 2.90
N ILE A 236 25.14 10.82 2.70
CA ILE A 236 24.30 10.15 1.69
C ILE A 236 22.84 10.19 2.13
N GLU A 237 22.52 9.92 3.40
CA GLU A 237 21.14 10.06 3.92
C GLU A 237 20.57 11.46 3.67
N ARG A 238 21.40 12.51 3.87
CA ARG A 238 21.01 13.89 3.57
C ARG A 238 20.75 14.09 2.08
N GLY A 239 21.62 13.60 1.21
CA GLY A 239 21.44 13.63 -0.24
C GLY A 239 20.16 12.93 -0.68
N LEU A 240 19.91 11.72 -0.19
CA LEU A 240 18.70 10.93 -0.51
C LEU A 240 17.41 11.66 -0.09
N LYS A 241 17.42 12.33 1.07
CA LYS A 241 16.29 13.17 1.53
C LYS A 241 16.03 14.37 0.64
N LEU A 242 17.08 15.04 0.15
CA LEU A 242 16.93 16.18 -0.76
C LEU A 242 16.47 15.71 -2.15
N MET A 243 17.05 14.62 -2.65
CA MET A 243 16.66 13.98 -3.90
C MET A 243 15.19 13.57 -3.88
N SER A 244 14.71 12.93 -2.81
CA SER A 244 13.31 12.52 -2.69
C SER A 244 12.36 13.71 -2.75
N LYS A 245 12.76 14.89 -2.25
CA LYS A 245 11.97 16.14 -2.41
C LYS A 245 11.91 16.57 -3.87
N VAL A 246 13.04 16.55 -4.60
CA VAL A 246 13.06 16.89 -6.03
C VAL A 246 12.20 15.91 -6.84
N LEU A 247 12.34 14.61 -6.59
CA LEU A 247 11.52 13.58 -7.23
C LEU A 247 10.02 13.74 -6.90
N GLN A 248 9.66 14.07 -5.66
CA GLN A 248 8.27 14.35 -5.29
C GLN A 248 7.73 15.59 -6.01
N SER A 249 8.54 16.64 -6.17
CA SER A 249 8.17 17.86 -6.90
C SER A 249 7.90 17.57 -8.38
N ILE A 250 8.72 16.71 -9.02
CA ILE A 250 8.49 16.18 -10.37
C ILE A 250 7.17 15.41 -10.44
N ALA A 251 6.95 14.45 -9.52
CA ALA A 251 5.75 13.62 -9.50
C ALA A 251 4.46 14.43 -9.24
N ASN A 252 4.56 15.52 -8.49
CA ASN A 252 3.44 16.42 -8.21
C ASN A 252 3.16 17.39 -9.36
N HIS A 253 4.08 17.55 -10.32
CA HIS A 253 4.08 18.64 -11.31
C HIS A 253 3.99 20.04 -10.68
N VAL A 254 4.65 20.24 -9.53
CA VAL A 254 4.62 21.51 -8.77
C VAL A 254 6.04 21.97 -8.48
N LEU A 255 6.36 23.21 -8.84
CA LEU A 255 7.66 23.84 -8.60
C LEU A 255 7.86 24.24 -7.13
N PHE A 256 9.11 24.33 -6.71
CA PHE A 256 9.50 24.84 -5.40
C PHE A 256 9.23 26.33 -5.29
N THR A 257 8.38 26.71 -4.33
CA THR A 257 8.05 28.11 -4.02
C THR A 257 8.45 28.52 -2.60
N LYS A 258 8.31 27.58 -1.64
CA LYS A 258 8.53 27.82 -0.20
C LYS A 258 10.00 27.76 0.22
N GLU A 259 10.76 26.78 -0.26
CA GLU A 259 12.16 26.56 0.10
C GLU A 259 13.07 27.25 -0.93
N GLU A 260 13.65 28.40 -0.58
CA GLU A 260 14.47 29.18 -1.52
C GLU A 260 15.69 28.41 -2.03
N HIS A 261 16.32 27.61 -1.15
CA HIS A 261 17.45 26.75 -1.49
C HIS A 261 17.10 25.61 -2.47
N MET A 262 15.81 25.31 -2.67
CA MET A 262 15.35 24.30 -3.64
C MET A 262 14.94 24.89 -4.98
N ARG A 263 14.78 26.23 -5.08
CA ARG A 263 14.42 26.91 -6.34
C ARG A 263 15.39 26.66 -7.51
N PRO A 264 16.72 26.52 -7.30
CA PRO A 264 17.65 26.20 -8.39
C PRO A 264 17.33 24.90 -9.14
N PHE A 265 16.56 23.99 -8.54
CA PHE A 265 16.17 22.72 -9.18
C PHE A 265 14.89 22.84 -10.02
N ASN A 266 14.21 24.00 -10.04
CA ASN A 266 12.94 24.16 -10.76
C ASN A 266 13.05 23.91 -12.27
N ASP A 267 14.17 24.29 -12.89
CA ASP A 267 14.39 24.04 -14.32
C ASP A 267 14.53 22.55 -14.63
N PHE A 268 15.19 21.81 -13.74
CA PHE A 268 15.28 20.35 -13.80
C PHE A 268 13.90 19.70 -13.59
N VAL A 269 13.12 20.17 -12.60
CA VAL A 269 11.76 19.66 -12.34
C VAL A 269 10.85 19.87 -13.55
N LYS A 270 10.89 21.06 -14.15
CA LYS A 270 10.07 21.42 -15.31
C LYS A 270 10.40 20.55 -16.52
N SER A 271 11.68 20.36 -16.81
CA SER A 271 12.14 19.56 -17.95
C SER A 271 11.76 18.07 -17.84
N ASN A 272 11.67 17.53 -16.63
CA ASN A 272 11.39 16.11 -16.38
C ASN A 272 9.91 15.78 -16.10
N SER A 273 9.07 16.80 -15.89
CA SER A 273 7.66 16.62 -15.55
C SER A 273 6.88 15.83 -16.61
N ASP A 274 7.07 16.12 -17.90
CA ASP A 274 6.38 15.39 -18.96
C ASP A 274 6.87 13.93 -19.10
N LEU A 275 8.14 13.66 -18.82
CA LEU A 275 8.69 12.29 -18.83
C LEU A 275 8.05 11.46 -17.72
N ALA A 276 7.96 12.02 -16.50
CA ALA A 276 7.28 11.37 -15.39
C ALA A 276 5.81 11.09 -15.71
N ARG A 277 5.12 12.06 -16.35
CA ARG A 277 3.72 11.90 -16.76
C ARG A 277 3.53 10.75 -17.75
N ARG A 278 4.43 10.58 -18.72
CA ARG A 278 4.38 9.45 -19.67
C ARG A 278 4.57 8.10 -18.96
N PHE A 279 5.54 8.03 -18.04
CA PHE A 279 5.74 6.85 -17.21
C PHE A 279 4.49 6.51 -16.39
N PHE A 280 3.86 7.50 -15.76
CA PHE A 280 2.62 7.28 -15.01
C PHE A 280 1.50 6.76 -15.90
N LEU A 281 1.34 7.31 -17.10
CA LEU A 281 0.34 6.84 -18.06
C LEU A 281 0.58 5.37 -18.44
N ASP A 282 1.82 4.98 -18.68
CA ASP A 282 2.17 3.58 -19.02
C ASP A 282 1.81 2.60 -17.90
N ILE A 283 2.16 2.92 -16.65
CA ILE A 283 1.85 2.03 -15.52
C ILE A 283 0.36 2.03 -15.14
N ALA A 284 -0.42 3.01 -15.62
CA ALA A 284 -1.84 3.14 -15.34
C ALA A 284 -2.74 2.73 -16.52
N SER A 285 -2.21 2.51 -17.73
CA SER A 285 -2.99 2.13 -18.91
C SER A 285 -3.31 0.64 -18.96
N ASP A 286 -2.36 -0.20 -18.55
CA ASP A 286 -2.40 -1.63 -18.83
C ASP A 286 -3.00 -2.38 -17.64
N CYS A 287 -4.24 -2.84 -17.79
CA CYS A 287 -4.80 -3.85 -16.91
C CYS A 287 -4.47 -5.23 -17.51
N PRO A 288 -3.58 -6.03 -16.90
CA PRO A 288 -3.55 -7.44 -17.23
C PRO A 288 -4.92 -8.03 -16.87
N THR A 289 -5.57 -8.69 -17.84
CA THR A 289 -6.80 -9.44 -17.59
C THR A 289 -6.57 -10.39 -16.41
N SER A 290 -7.57 -10.43 -15.52
CA SER A 290 -7.55 -11.08 -14.20
C SER A 290 -7.13 -12.57 -14.19
N ASP A 291 -7.01 -13.20 -15.36
CA ASP A 291 -6.77 -14.63 -15.53
C ASP A 291 -5.27 -15.02 -15.60
N ALA A 292 -4.35 -14.05 -15.70
CA ALA A 292 -2.92 -14.34 -15.91
C ALA A 292 -2.03 -14.24 -14.64
N VAL A 293 -2.56 -13.76 -13.52
CA VAL A 293 -1.77 -13.49 -12.30
C VAL A 293 -1.87 -14.65 -11.31
N ASN A 294 -1.22 -15.77 -11.63
CA ASN A 294 -1.13 -16.97 -10.77
C ASN A 294 -0.16 -16.81 -9.58
N HIS A 295 -0.03 -15.62 -9.01
CA HIS A 295 0.58 -15.40 -7.71
C HIS A 295 -0.43 -14.68 -6.82
N SER A 296 -1.53 -15.36 -6.54
CA SER A 296 -2.35 -15.05 -5.37
C SER A 296 -1.43 -15.13 -4.15
N LEU A 297 -1.69 -14.32 -3.12
CA LEU A 297 -1.38 -14.72 -1.75
C LEU A 297 -2.20 -15.99 -1.45
N SER A 298 -1.84 -17.12 -2.07
CA SER A 298 -2.67 -18.32 -2.27
C SER A 298 -2.89 -19.11 -0.97
N PHE A 299 -2.36 -18.61 0.13
CA PHE A 299 -2.63 -19.09 1.46
C PHE A 299 -3.01 -17.90 2.34
N ILE A 300 -4.29 -17.84 2.75
CA ILE A 300 -4.66 -16.97 3.86
C ILE A 300 -3.99 -17.58 5.10
N SER A 301 -2.90 -16.98 5.58
CA SER A 301 -2.28 -17.43 6.83
C SER A 301 -3.31 -17.44 7.96
N ASP A 302 -3.32 -18.46 8.81
CA ASP A 302 -4.21 -18.56 9.97
C ASP A 302 -4.20 -17.29 10.82
N GLY A 303 -3.05 -16.61 10.92
CA GLY A 303 -2.92 -15.33 11.61
C GLY A 303 -3.79 -14.19 11.05
N ASN A 304 -4.07 -14.18 9.74
CA ASN A 304 -4.97 -13.20 9.12
C ASN A 304 -6.43 -13.50 9.42
N VAL A 305 -6.79 -14.78 9.41
CA VAL A 305 -8.14 -15.25 9.74
C VAL A 305 -8.46 -14.95 11.22
N LEU A 306 -7.52 -15.23 12.12
CA LEU A 306 -7.65 -14.93 13.54
C LEU A 306 -7.70 -13.41 13.80
N ALA A 307 -6.88 -12.63 13.09
CA ALA A 307 -6.94 -11.17 13.16
C ALA A 307 -8.29 -10.62 12.67
N LEU A 308 -8.82 -11.16 11.56
CA LEU A 308 -10.15 -10.82 11.07
C LEU A 308 -11.22 -11.13 12.12
N HIS A 309 -11.19 -12.34 12.68
CA HIS A 309 -12.13 -12.76 13.73
C HIS A 309 -12.11 -11.80 14.92
N ARG A 310 -10.91 -11.43 15.39
CA ARG A 310 -10.74 -10.47 16.48
C ARG A 310 -11.27 -9.07 16.13
N LEU A 311 -11.00 -8.58 14.92
CA LEU A 311 -11.48 -7.28 14.46
C LEU A 311 -13.01 -7.24 14.35
N LEU A 312 -13.61 -8.32 13.83
CA LEU A 312 -15.07 -8.46 13.73
C LEU A 312 -15.73 -8.56 15.10
N TRP A 313 -15.23 -9.43 15.98
CA TRP A 313 -15.76 -9.64 17.32
C TRP A 313 -15.75 -8.35 18.14
N ASN A 314 -14.62 -7.66 18.20
CA ASN A 314 -14.44 -6.45 19.01
C ASN A 314 -15.27 -5.25 18.52
N ASN A 315 -15.71 -5.26 17.26
CA ASN A 315 -16.43 -4.15 16.65
C ASN A 315 -17.87 -4.51 16.22
N GLN A 316 -18.37 -5.72 16.52
CA GLN A 316 -19.65 -6.21 15.96
C GLN A 316 -20.83 -5.27 16.28
N GLU A 317 -20.90 -4.73 17.50
CA GLU A 317 -22.00 -3.84 17.90
C GLU A 317 -22.01 -2.56 17.06
N LYS A 318 -20.83 -1.97 16.83
CA LYS A 318 -20.67 -0.77 16.02
C LYS A 318 -20.97 -1.05 14.55
N ILE A 319 -20.58 -2.22 14.03
CA ILE A 319 -20.93 -2.66 12.66
C ILE A 319 -22.45 -2.71 12.52
N GLY A 320 -23.15 -3.34 13.47
CA GLY A 320 -24.61 -3.42 13.46
C GLY A 320 -25.30 -2.06 13.51
N GLN A 321 -24.77 -1.13 14.32
CA GLN A 321 -25.26 0.26 14.38
C GLN A 321 -25.04 1.00 13.05
N TYR A 322 -23.86 0.88 12.45
CA TYR A 322 -23.52 1.50 11.16
C TYR A 322 -24.40 0.97 10.02
N LEU A 323 -24.63 -0.34 9.96
CA LEU A 323 -25.50 -0.93 8.94
C LEU A 323 -26.98 -0.60 9.16
N SER A 324 -27.37 -0.24 10.39
CA SER A 324 -28.73 0.18 10.73
C SER A 324 -28.99 1.68 10.53
N SER A 325 -27.95 2.50 10.40
CA SER A 325 -28.06 3.97 10.36
C SER A 325 -28.48 4.52 8.99
N ASN A 326 -28.14 3.83 7.89
CA ASN A 326 -28.52 4.23 6.52
C ASN A 326 -29.46 3.20 5.88
N ARG A 327 -30.48 3.66 5.15
CA ARG A 327 -31.44 2.80 4.45
C ARG A 327 -30.78 1.94 3.39
N ASP A 328 -29.81 2.48 2.66
CA ASP A 328 -29.09 1.75 1.61
C ASP A 328 -28.20 0.66 2.22
N HIS A 329 -27.46 0.99 3.28
CA HIS A 329 -26.64 0.02 4.01
C HIS A 329 -27.50 -1.08 4.66
N LYS A 330 -28.72 -0.74 5.10
CA LYS A 330 -29.65 -1.69 5.72
C LYS A 330 -30.21 -2.71 4.74
N ALA A 331 -30.44 -2.30 3.48
CA ALA A 331 -30.96 -3.19 2.44
C ALA A 331 -29.94 -4.28 2.05
N VAL A 332 -28.65 -3.90 1.99
CA VAL A 332 -27.59 -4.79 1.49
C VAL A 332 -26.83 -5.50 2.63
N GLY A 333 -26.58 -4.81 3.75
CA GLY A 333 -25.68 -5.29 4.81
C GLY A 333 -26.32 -6.01 5.99
N ARG A 334 -27.63 -5.87 6.23
CA ARG A 334 -28.26 -6.43 7.44
C ARG A 334 -28.31 -7.95 7.45
N ARG A 335 -28.71 -8.56 6.33
CA ARG A 335 -28.78 -10.02 6.18
C ARG A 335 -27.41 -10.71 6.32
N PRO A 336 -26.32 -10.23 5.69
CA PRO A 336 -25.00 -10.81 5.93
C PRO A 336 -24.50 -10.54 7.35
N PHE A 337 -24.83 -9.38 7.94
CA PHE A 337 -24.49 -9.09 9.34
C PHE A 337 -25.15 -10.06 10.33
N ASP A 338 -26.44 -10.36 10.19
CA ASP A 338 -27.13 -11.30 11.10
C ASP A 338 -26.53 -12.71 11.02
N LYS A 339 -26.15 -13.15 9.81
CA LYS A 339 -25.43 -14.42 9.60
C LYS A 339 -24.03 -14.38 10.25
N MET A 340 -23.31 -13.28 10.08
CA MET A 340 -21.99 -13.08 10.66
C MET A 340 -22.06 -13.08 12.18
N ALA A 341 -22.99 -12.35 12.79
CA ALA A 341 -23.19 -12.32 14.24
C ALA A 341 -23.52 -13.70 14.80
N THR A 342 -24.34 -14.48 14.08
CA THR A 342 -24.64 -15.87 14.45
C THR A 342 -23.37 -16.74 14.41
N LEU A 343 -22.55 -16.63 13.34
CA LEU A 343 -21.30 -17.37 13.23
C LEU A 343 -20.27 -16.97 14.29
N LEU A 344 -20.14 -15.67 14.58
CA LEU A 344 -19.29 -15.15 15.64
C LEU A 344 -19.72 -15.72 17.00
N ALA A 345 -21.02 -15.76 17.29
CA ALA A 345 -21.53 -16.36 18.53
C ALA A 345 -21.16 -17.85 18.67
N TYR A 346 -21.11 -18.60 17.57
CA TYR A 346 -20.66 -20.00 17.57
C TYR A 346 -19.14 -20.17 17.68
N LEU A 347 -18.35 -19.19 17.21
CA LEU A 347 -16.89 -19.20 17.32
C LEU A 347 -16.41 -18.73 18.69
N GLY A 348 -17.22 -17.93 19.39
CA GLY A 348 -16.88 -17.38 20.70
C GLY A 348 -15.83 -16.26 20.62
N PRO A 349 -15.43 -15.69 21.76
CA PRO A 349 -14.42 -14.64 21.78
C PRO A 349 -13.07 -15.19 21.29
N PRO A 350 -12.27 -14.38 20.56
CA PRO A 350 -10.95 -14.79 20.11
C PRO A 350 -10.06 -15.12 21.31
N GLU A 351 -9.46 -16.31 21.34
CA GLU A 351 -8.47 -16.66 22.35
C GLU A 351 -7.27 -15.70 22.26
N HIS A 352 -6.91 -15.06 23.38
CA HIS A 352 -5.70 -14.25 23.47
C HIS A 352 -4.48 -15.19 23.40
N LYS A 353 -3.96 -15.44 22.19
CA LYS A 353 -2.62 -16.00 21.98
C LYS A 353 -1.75 -15.01 21.24
#